data_AF-A0A957V6N9-F1
#
_entry.id   AF-A0A957V6N9-F1
#
_cell.length_a   1.000
_cell.length_b   1.000
_cell.length_c   1.000
_cell.angle_alpha   90.00
_cell.angle_beta   90.00
_cell.angle_gamma   90.00
#
_symmetry.space_group_name_H-M   'P 1'
#
loop_
_entity.id
_entity.type
_entity.pdbx_description
1 polymer ?
#
loop_
_entity_poly.entity_id
_entity_poly.type
_entity_poly.pdbx_seq_one_letter_code
_entity_poly.pdbx_strand_id
1 'polypeptide(L)'
;VPAAPEPAAANGASTADLLREIKQLQAEQATLQEQLQTRGGELAALETRFRDADSQLAGLRTAYDAQSAETAKLRNLYDAGVAAQVRTPAIADLERRLSALPPAKLAAANAAVAAGVLPRFVDTPQDLADIKGIGTTYEQRLYRAGIGAFWEVACLADDDLRTTLEVTELQA
;
A
#
# COMPACT_ATOMS: atom_id res chain seq x y z
N VAL A 1 -86.92 82.46 -5.87
CA VAL A 1 -85.53 82.40 -6.38
C VAL A 1 -84.78 81.39 -5.53
N PRO A 2 -84.12 80.39 -6.14
CA PRO A 2 -83.78 79.10 -5.53
C PRO A 2 -82.45 79.13 -4.77
N ALA A 3 -82.33 78.38 -3.67
CA ALA A 3 -81.05 78.11 -3.00
C ALA A 3 -80.70 76.62 -3.19
N ALA A 4 -79.52 76.39 -3.74
CA ALA A 4 -79.05 75.15 -4.34
C ALA A 4 -78.88 73.96 -3.37
N PRO A 5 -79.03 72.71 -3.84
CA PRO A 5 -78.61 71.53 -3.10
C PRO A 5 -77.08 71.33 -3.17
N GLU A 6 -76.50 71.15 -1.98
CA GLU A 6 -75.37 70.28 -1.58
C GLU A 6 -74.11 70.07 -2.46
N PRO A 7 -72.89 70.17 -1.88
CA PRO A 7 -71.66 69.58 -2.43
C PRO A 7 -71.43 68.13 -1.94
N ALA A 8 -72.47 67.31 -1.77
CA ALA A 8 -72.33 65.93 -1.29
C ALA A 8 -71.72 64.97 -2.36
N ALA A 9 -71.82 65.32 -3.64
CA ALA A 9 -71.37 64.47 -4.75
C ALA A 9 -69.83 64.36 -4.90
N ALA A 10 -69.06 65.35 -4.42
CA ALA A 10 -67.60 65.38 -4.61
C ALA A 10 -66.86 64.46 -3.60
N ASN A 11 -67.32 64.39 -2.35
CA ASN A 11 -66.70 63.53 -1.32
C ASN A 11 -67.05 62.04 -1.51
N GLY A 12 -68.22 61.74 -2.07
CA GLY A 12 -68.63 60.37 -2.42
C GLY A 12 -67.80 59.76 -3.56
N ALA A 13 -67.33 60.57 -4.51
CA ALA A 13 -66.46 60.12 -5.60
C ALA A 13 -65.06 59.74 -5.08
N SER A 14 -64.44 60.58 -4.25
CA SER A 14 -63.11 60.31 -3.67
C SER A 14 -63.08 59.12 -2.71
N THR A 15 -64.15 58.91 -1.93
CA THR A 15 -64.27 57.72 -1.06
C THR A 15 -64.49 56.43 -1.86
N ALA A 16 -65.21 56.49 -2.99
CA ALA A 16 -65.37 55.34 -3.89
C ALA A 16 -64.05 54.95 -4.58
N ASP A 17 -63.20 55.92 -4.93
CA ASP A 17 -61.89 55.67 -5.54
C ASP A 17 -60.92 55.03 -4.54
N LEU A 18 -60.85 55.53 -3.30
CA LEU A 18 -60.06 54.92 -2.22
C LEU A 18 -60.51 53.47 -1.93
N LEU A 19 -61.82 53.19 -1.97
CA LEU A 19 -62.33 51.82 -1.81
C LEU A 19 -61.94 50.90 -2.96
N ARG A 20 -61.83 51.41 -4.21
CA ARG A 20 -61.29 50.62 -5.32
C ARG A 20 -59.82 50.32 -5.11
N GLU A 21 -59.03 51.31 -4.68
CA GLU A 21 -57.60 51.16 -4.44
C GLU A 21 -57.32 50.14 -3.32
N ILE A 22 -58.07 50.19 -2.21
CA ILE A 22 -57.96 49.19 -1.13
C ILE A 22 -58.27 47.78 -1.65
N LYS A 23 -59.33 47.62 -2.47
CA LYS A 23 -59.65 46.31 -3.08
C LYS A 23 -58.55 45.82 -4.02
N GLN A 24 -57.94 46.72 -4.78
CA GLN A 24 -56.84 46.40 -5.68
C GLN A 24 -55.60 45.98 -4.89
N LEU A 25 -55.21 46.73 -3.85
CA LEU A 25 -54.10 46.38 -2.97
C LEU A 25 -54.35 45.06 -2.22
N GLN A 26 -55.59 44.78 -1.81
CA GLN A 26 -55.94 43.48 -1.21
C GLN A 26 -55.78 42.33 -2.20
N ALA A 27 -56.17 42.52 -3.48
CA ALA A 27 -55.96 41.53 -4.52
C ALA A 27 -54.46 41.32 -4.82
N GLU A 28 -53.68 42.39 -4.89
CA GLU A 28 -52.22 42.33 -5.07
C GLU A 28 -51.54 41.59 -3.90
N GLN A 29 -51.93 41.88 -2.66
CA GLN A 29 -51.43 41.16 -1.47
C GLN A 29 -51.75 39.67 -1.53
N ALA A 30 -52.96 39.28 -1.91
CA ALA A 30 -53.33 37.88 -2.06
C ALA A 30 -52.46 37.18 -3.13
N THR A 31 -52.20 37.86 -4.24
CA THR A 31 -51.36 37.34 -5.34
C THR A 31 -49.90 37.16 -4.89
N LEU A 32 -49.34 38.13 -4.17
CA LEU A 32 -47.99 38.05 -3.62
C LEU A 32 -47.85 36.94 -2.58
N GLN A 33 -48.86 36.76 -1.73
CA GLN A 33 -48.89 35.67 -0.76
C GLN A 33 -48.88 34.30 -1.45
N GLU A 34 -49.65 34.14 -2.53
CA GLU A 34 -49.65 32.91 -3.32
C GLU A 34 -48.25 32.66 -3.94
N GLN A 35 -47.63 33.67 -4.54
CA GLN A 35 -46.28 33.56 -5.10
C GLN A 35 -45.23 33.18 -4.05
N LEU A 36 -45.32 33.73 -2.82
CA LEU A 36 -44.43 33.37 -1.72
C LEU A 36 -44.63 31.92 -1.28
N GLN A 37 -45.87 31.43 -1.24
CA GLN A 37 -46.13 30.02 -0.95
C GLN A 37 -45.58 29.11 -2.04
N THR A 38 -45.77 29.46 -3.31
CA THR A 38 -45.20 28.71 -4.43
C THR A 38 -43.68 28.66 -4.35
N ARG A 39 -43.02 29.81 -4.17
CA ARG A 39 -41.55 29.88 -4.04
C ARG A 39 -41.04 29.14 -2.80
N GLY A 40 -41.77 29.16 -1.69
CA GLY A 40 -41.45 28.37 -0.50
C GLY A 40 -41.47 26.87 -0.80
N GLY A 41 -42.46 26.39 -1.55
CA GLY A 41 -42.54 25.01 -2.02
C GLY A 41 -41.39 24.64 -2.97
N GLU A 42 -41.03 25.52 -3.92
CA GLU A 42 -39.90 25.33 -4.83
C GLU A 42 -38.56 25.24 -4.09
N LEU A 43 -38.33 26.11 -3.10
CA LEU A 43 -37.12 26.09 -2.28
C LEU A 43 -37.02 24.79 -1.46
N ALA A 44 -38.11 24.36 -0.82
CA ALA A 44 -38.14 23.11 -0.07
C ALA A 44 -37.86 21.88 -0.96
N ALA A 45 -38.39 21.89 -2.19
CA ALA A 45 -38.10 20.85 -3.17
C ALA A 45 -36.63 20.87 -3.62
N LEU A 46 -36.06 22.05 -3.82
CA LEU A 46 -34.65 22.22 -4.21
C LEU A 46 -33.70 21.78 -3.09
N GLU A 47 -33.98 22.13 -1.84
CA GLU A 47 -33.23 21.68 -0.67
C GLU A 47 -33.25 20.16 -0.50
N THR A 48 -34.38 19.53 -0.81
CA THR A 48 -34.49 18.07 -0.81
C THR A 48 -33.60 17.46 -1.89
N ARG A 49 -33.65 18.01 -3.12
CA ARG A 49 -32.78 17.56 -4.22
C ARG A 49 -31.29 17.72 -3.91
N PHE A 50 -30.88 18.80 -3.25
CA PHE A 50 -29.49 18.99 -2.83
C PHE A 50 -29.07 17.95 -1.79
N ARG A 51 -29.90 17.69 -0.78
CA ARG A 51 -29.63 16.65 0.21
C ARG A 51 -29.51 15.26 -0.44
N ASP A 52 -30.38 14.96 -1.39
CA ASP A 52 -30.31 13.70 -2.14
C ASP A 52 -29.02 13.62 -2.96
N ALA A 53 -28.64 14.68 -3.67
CA ALA A 53 -27.40 14.74 -4.44
C ALA A 53 -26.15 14.58 -3.56
N ASP A 54 -26.11 15.21 -2.38
CA ASP A 54 -25.02 15.05 -1.42
C ASP A 54 -24.91 13.61 -0.93
N SER A 55 -26.05 12.97 -0.65
CA SER A 55 -26.07 11.55 -0.27
C SER A 55 -25.56 10.64 -1.41
N GLN A 56 -25.89 10.96 -2.66
CA GLN A 56 -25.41 10.24 -3.84
C GLN A 56 -23.89 10.41 -4.03
N LEU A 57 -23.37 11.63 -3.85
CA LEU A 57 -21.94 11.91 -3.92
C LEU A 57 -21.17 11.18 -2.82
N ALA A 58 -21.69 11.14 -1.59
CA ALA A 58 -21.10 10.38 -0.49
C ALA A 58 -21.08 8.86 -0.78
N GLY A 59 -22.16 8.33 -1.36
CA GLY A 59 -22.24 6.94 -1.79
C GLY A 59 -21.23 6.60 -2.88
N LEU A 60 -21.13 7.43 -3.93
CA LEU A 60 -20.15 7.27 -5.02
C LEU A 60 -18.72 7.34 -4.51
N ARG A 61 -18.43 8.26 -3.58
CA ARG A 61 -17.10 8.37 -2.96
C ARG A 61 -16.72 7.09 -2.25
N THR A 62 -17.62 6.55 -1.44
CA THR A 62 -17.42 5.30 -0.71
C THR A 62 -17.18 4.12 -1.66
N ALA A 63 -17.95 4.04 -2.76
CA ALA A 63 -17.79 3.00 -3.76
C ALA A 63 -16.42 3.10 -4.49
N TYR A 64 -16.00 4.31 -4.83
CA TYR A 64 -14.69 4.55 -5.44
C TYR A 64 -13.54 4.16 -4.50
N ASP A 65 -13.63 4.56 -3.23
CA ASP A 65 -12.61 4.22 -2.23
C ASP A 65 -12.52 2.70 -2.04
N ALA A 66 -13.65 1.99 -2.00
CA ALA A 66 -13.68 0.53 -1.94
C ALA A 66 -13.04 -0.13 -3.17
N GLN A 67 -13.35 0.36 -4.37
CA GLN A 67 -12.76 -0.14 -5.62
C GLN A 67 -11.25 0.10 -5.68
N SER A 68 -10.79 1.27 -5.22
CA SER A 68 -9.37 1.60 -5.14
C SER A 68 -8.62 0.65 -4.18
N ALA A 69 -9.24 0.30 -3.06
CA ALA A 69 -8.66 -0.67 -2.11
C ALA A 69 -8.59 -2.08 -2.70
N GLU A 70 -9.59 -2.50 -3.48
CA GLU A 70 -9.59 -3.80 -4.15
C GLU A 70 -8.52 -3.89 -5.25
N THR A 71 -8.39 -2.86 -6.06
CA THR A 71 -7.31 -2.79 -7.07
C THR A 71 -5.93 -2.78 -6.44
N ALA A 72 -5.74 -2.10 -5.30
CA ALA A 72 -4.50 -2.16 -4.54
C ALA A 72 -4.21 -3.58 -4.00
N LYS A 73 -5.22 -4.30 -3.50
CA LYS A 73 -5.07 -5.71 -3.08
C LYS A 73 -4.65 -6.61 -4.24
N LEU A 74 -5.32 -6.50 -5.38
CA LEU A 74 -4.99 -7.29 -6.58
C LEU A 74 -3.57 -7.03 -7.06
N ARG A 75 -3.14 -5.77 -7.07
CA ARG A 75 -1.77 -5.40 -7.44
C ARG A 75 -0.75 -6.03 -6.49
N ASN A 76 -0.98 -5.97 -5.18
CA ASN A 76 -0.08 -6.58 -4.19
C ASN A 76 0.00 -8.11 -4.37
N LEU A 77 -1.12 -8.77 -4.67
CA LEU A 77 -1.13 -10.21 -4.94
C LEU A 77 -0.36 -10.56 -6.22
N TYR A 78 -0.53 -9.76 -7.28
CA TYR A 78 0.23 -9.93 -8.51
C TYR A 78 1.73 -9.76 -8.28
N ASP A 79 2.14 -8.69 -7.61
CA ASP A 79 3.55 -8.41 -7.31
C ASP A 79 4.16 -9.51 -6.44
N ALA A 80 3.42 -10.02 -5.45
CA ALA A 80 3.83 -11.16 -4.63
C ALA A 80 3.98 -12.45 -5.46
N GLY A 81 3.07 -12.69 -6.40
CA GLY A 81 3.13 -13.83 -7.33
C GLY A 81 4.34 -13.77 -8.25
N VAL A 82 4.63 -12.60 -8.83
CA VAL A 82 5.83 -12.38 -9.66
C VAL A 82 7.11 -12.58 -8.83
N ALA A 83 7.17 -12.02 -7.61
CA ALA A 83 8.30 -12.20 -6.72
C ALA A 83 8.52 -13.68 -6.34
N ALA A 84 7.44 -14.42 -6.08
CA ALA A 84 7.52 -15.86 -5.84
C ALA A 84 8.04 -16.61 -7.06
N GLN A 85 7.56 -16.28 -8.27
CA GLN A 85 8.01 -16.90 -9.51
C GLN A 85 9.50 -16.71 -9.80
N VAL A 86 10.09 -15.58 -9.39
CA VAL A 86 11.55 -15.35 -9.48
C VAL A 86 12.31 -16.08 -8.36
N ARG A 87 11.74 -16.14 -7.15
CA ARG A 87 12.35 -16.84 -6.01
C ARG A 87 12.41 -18.35 -6.23
N THR A 88 11.37 -18.98 -6.78
CA THR A 88 11.33 -20.44 -6.99
C THR A 88 12.54 -20.99 -7.78
N PRO A 89 12.90 -20.46 -8.97
CA PRO A 89 14.08 -20.92 -9.71
C PRO A 89 15.39 -20.53 -9.00
N ALA A 90 15.45 -19.37 -8.32
CA ALA A 90 16.65 -18.98 -7.57
C ALA A 90 16.90 -19.90 -6.37
N ILE A 91 15.84 -20.33 -5.67
CA ILE A 91 15.92 -21.31 -4.58
C ILE A 91 16.33 -22.67 -5.15
N ALA A 92 15.74 -23.12 -6.26
CA ALA A 92 16.13 -24.37 -6.91
C ALA A 92 17.60 -24.35 -7.42
N ASP A 93 18.09 -23.22 -7.91
CA ASP A 93 19.50 -23.05 -8.29
C ASP A 93 20.41 -23.08 -7.06
N LEU A 94 20.02 -22.40 -5.98
CA LEU A 94 20.74 -22.45 -4.71
C LEU A 94 20.79 -23.88 -4.15
N GLU A 95 19.67 -24.60 -4.12
CA GLU A 95 19.61 -26.01 -3.70
C GLU A 95 20.56 -26.88 -4.52
N ARG A 96 20.59 -26.69 -5.85
CA ARG A 96 21.51 -27.41 -6.74
C ARG A 96 22.97 -27.09 -6.42
N ARG A 97 23.30 -25.81 -6.17
CA ARG A 97 24.66 -25.37 -5.82
C ARG A 97 25.08 -25.90 -4.46
N LEU A 98 24.19 -25.87 -3.46
CA LEU A 98 24.41 -26.46 -2.14
C LEU A 98 24.60 -27.98 -2.21
N SER A 99 23.86 -28.67 -3.08
CA SER A 99 24.01 -30.11 -3.29
C SER A 99 25.29 -30.49 -4.03
N ALA A 100 25.87 -29.57 -4.81
CA ALA A 100 27.13 -29.76 -5.52
C ALA A 100 28.38 -29.39 -4.68
N LEU A 101 28.19 -28.80 -3.50
CA LEU A 101 29.29 -28.42 -2.60
C LEU A 101 29.93 -29.67 -1.96
N PRO A 102 31.27 -29.77 -1.90
CA PRO A 102 31.95 -30.84 -1.19
C PRO A 102 31.54 -30.88 0.29
N PRO A 103 31.41 -32.08 0.89
CA PRO A 103 30.90 -32.24 2.26
C PRO A 103 31.73 -31.47 3.30
N ALA A 104 33.06 -31.44 3.14
CA ALA A 104 33.96 -30.71 4.04
C ALA A 104 33.74 -29.19 3.97
N LYS A 105 33.49 -28.66 2.77
CA LYS A 105 33.20 -27.23 2.56
C LYS A 105 31.83 -26.84 3.14
N LEU A 106 30.85 -27.74 3.03
CA LEU A 106 29.52 -27.56 3.63
C LEU A 106 29.59 -27.61 5.17
N ALA A 107 30.38 -28.53 5.73
CA ALA A 107 30.63 -28.60 7.17
C ALA A 107 31.28 -27.31 7.70
N ALA A 108 32.31 -26.80 7.03
CA ALA A 108 32.94 -25.52 7.37
C ALA A 108 31.96 -24.33 7.28
N ALA A 109 31.12 -24.28 6.24
CA ALA A 109 30.12 -23.24 6.08
C ALA A 109 29.05 -23.27 7.19
N ASN A 110 28.56 -24.47 7.55
CA ASN A 110 27.60 -24.63 8.64
C ASN A 110 28.21 -24.25 10.00
N ALA A 111 29.47 -24.63 10.24
CA ALA A 111 30.19 -24.27 11.45
C ALA A 111 30.44 -22.76 11.54
N ALA A 112 30.79 -22.11 10.43
CA ALA A 112 30.93 -20.65 10.38
C ALA A 112 29.60 -19.95 10.73
N VAL A 113 28.48 -20.39 10.14
CA VAL A 113 27.15 -19.85 10.44
C VAL A 113 26.78 -20.07 11.93
N ALA A 114 27.05 -21.26 12.47
CA ALA A 114 26.83 -21.57 13.88
C ALA A 114 27.67 -20.68 14.82
N ALA A 115 28.87 -20.28 14.38
CA ALA A 115 29.75 -19.35 15.08
C ALA A 115 29.38 -17.86 14.85
N GLY A 116 28.32 -17.56 14.10
CA GLY A 116 27.90 -16.20 13.77
C GLY A 116 28.77 -15.49 12.73
N VAL A 117 29.60 -16.25 11.99
CA VAL A 117 30.48 -15.75 10.93
C VAL A 117 29.88 -16.07 9.57
N LEU A 118 29.72 -15.06 8.72
CA LEU A 118 29.20 -15.26 7.37
C LEU A 118 30.26 -15.92 6.46
N PRO A 119 29.98 -17.09 5.85
CA PRO A 119 30.86 -17.71 4.85
C PRO A 119 31.13 -16.75 3.70
N ARG A 120 32.38 -16.68 3.24
CA ARG A 120 32.77 -15.86 2.09
C ARG A 120 33.16 -16.76 0.92
N PHE A 121 32.57 -16.49 -0.24
CA PHE A 121 33.04 -17.11 -1.48
C PHE A 121 34.42 -16.54 -1.83
N VAL A 122 35.37 -17.45 -2.04
CA VAL A 122 36.72 -17.13 -2.49
C VAL A 122 36.88 -17.75 -3.87
N ASP A 123 37.09 -16.90 -4.88
CA ASP A 123 37.09 -17.31 -6.30
C ASP A 123 38.33 -18.12 -6.69
N THR A 124 39.44 -17.94 -5.97
CA THR A 124 40.70 -18.66 -6.21
C THR A 124 41.21 -19.29 -4.92
N PRO A 125 41.66 -20.57 -4.94
CA PRO A 125 42.27 -21.19 -3.76
C PRO A 125 43.40 -20.31 -3.21
N GLN A 126 43.37 -20.07 -1.90
CA GLN A 126 44.38 -19.34 -1.13
C GLN A 126 45.48 -20.30 -0.74
N ASP A 127 46.73 -19.84 -0.72
CA ASP A 127 47.89 -20.64 -0.33
C ASP A 127 47.77 -21.10 1.14
N LEU A 128 47.38 -22.37 1.33
CA LEU A 128 47.16 -22.92 2.67
C LEU A 128 48.48 -23.31 3.34
N ALA A 129 49.60 -23.36 2.61
CA ALA A 129 50.91 -23.67 3.17
C ALA A 129 51.47 -22.53 4.04
N ASP A 130 50.88 -21.33 3.94
CA ASP A 130 51.16 -20.21 4.85
C ASP A 130 50.71 -20.50 6.30
N ILE A 131 49.81 -21.46 6.51
CA ILE A 131 49.39 -21.88 7.85
C ILE A 131 50.49 -22.74 8.47
N LYS A 132 51.00 -22.32 9.64
CA LYS A 132 52.01 -23.07 10.39
C LYS A 132 51.56 -24.51 10.66
N GLY A 133 52.29 -25.48 10.12
CA GLY A 133 52.01 -26.90 10.26
C GLY A 133 51.30 -27.54 9.06
N ILE A 134 50.81 -26.74 8.11
CA ILE A 134 50.28 -27.21 6.83
C ILE A 134 51.38 -27.08 5.79
N GLY A 135 51.94 -28.21 5.34
CA GLY A 135 52.85 -28.24 4.20
C GLY A 135 52.09 -28.41 2.88
N THR A 136 52.81 -28.31 1.76
CA THR A 136 52.26 -28.47 0.40
C THR A 136 51.51 -29.80 0.18
N THR A 137 51.89 -30.87 0.88
CA THR A 137 51.17 -32.16 0.85
C THR A 137 49.80 -32.09 1.51
N TYR A 138 49.70 -31.43 2.66
CA TYR A 138 48.43 -31.25 3.38
C TYR A 138 47.53 -30.23 2.69
N GLU A 139 48.10 -29.17 2.13
CA GLU A 139 47.40 -28.24 1.25
C GLU A 139 46.74 -28.95 0.06
N GLN A 140 47.48 -29.80 -0.67
CA GLN A 140 46.91 -30.53 -1.80
C GLN A 140 45.76 -31.47 -1.39
N ARG A 141 45.79 -32.04 -0.18
CA ARG A 141 44.71 -32.86 0.36
C ARG A 141 43.48 -32.03 0.68
N LEU A 142 43.66 -30.86 1.30
CA LEU A 142 42.58 -29.90 1.57
C LEU A 142 41.93 -29.42 0.26
N TYR A 143 42.72 -29.09 -0.76
CA TYR A 143 42.19 -28.73 -2.08
C TYR A 143 41.39 -29.86 -2.72
N ARG A 144 41.85 -31.12 -2.62
CA ARG A 144 41.11 -32.28 -3.12
C ARG A 144 39.79 -32.50 -2.39
N ALA A 145 39.72 -32.18 -1.10
CA ALA A 145 38.49 -32.18 -0.32
C ALA A 145 37.61 -30.95 -0.58
N GLY A 146 38.06 -30.02 -1.42
CA GLY A 146 37.32 -28.82 -1.82
C GLY A 146 37.48 -27.63 -0.87
N ILE A 147 38.38 -27.72 0.11
CA ILE A 147 38.76 -26.64 1.04
C ILE A 147 39.89 -25.84 0.40
N GLY A 148 39.69 -24.55 0.19
CA GLY A 148 40.65 -23.68 -0.46
C GLY A 148 40.74 -22.27 0.12
N ALA A 149 40.11 -21.99 1.26
CA ALA A 149 40.21 -20.70 1.93
C ALA A 149 40.60 -20.84 3.41
N PHE A 150 41.30 -19.82 3.94
CA PHE A 150 41.74 -19.80 5.34
C PHE A 150 40.58 -19.92 6.32
N TRP A 151 39.44 -19.27 6.03
CA TRP A 151 38.26 -19.34 6.89
C TRP A 151 37.63 -20.73 6.90
N GLU A 152 37.74 -21.50 5.81
CA GLU A 152 37.20 -22.85 5.72
C GLU A 152 37.99 -23.78 6.63
N VAL A 153 39.33 -23.66 6.64
CA VAL A 153 40.20 -24.41 7.55
C VAL A 153 39.95 -24.01 9.00
N ALA A 154 39.76 -22.72 9.28
CA ALA A 154 39.52 -22.22 10.64
C ALA A 154 38.18 -22.64 11.24
N CYS A 155 37.18 -22.90 10.39
CA CYS A 155 35.84 -23.32 10.82
C CYS A 155 35.62 -24.84 10.71
N LEU A 156 36.56 -25.60 10.17
CA LEU A 156 36.44 -27.05 10.07
C LEU A 156 36.59 -27.70 11.45
N ALA A 157 35.83 -28.75 11.73
CA ALA A 157 35.96 -29.50 12.98
C ALA A 157 37.26 -30.33 12.99
N ASP A 158 37.82 -30.58 14.17
CA ASP A 158 39.09 -31.31 14.32
C ASP A 158 39.03 -32.74 13.73
N ASP A 159 37.89 -33.43 13.86
CA ASP A 159 37.68 -34.75 13.27
C ASP A 159 37.63 -34.71 11.74
N ASP A 160 37.03 -33.68 11.16
CA ASP A 160 36.97 -33.46 9.72
C ASP A 160 38.35 -33.08 9.16
N LEU A 161 39.12 -32.28 9.90
CA LEU A 161 40.52 -31.97 9.59
C LEU A 161 41.37 -33.24 9.58
N ARG A 162 41.27 -34.04 10.64
CA ARG A 162 42.04 -35.29 10.77
C ARG A 162 41.71 -36.28 9.65
N THR A 163 40.42 -36.41 9.31
CA THR A 163 39.95 -37.28 8.22
C THR A 163 40.44 -36.77 6.87
N THR A 164 40.34 -35.46 6.61
CA THR A 164 40.73 -34.84 5.33
C THR A 164 42.24 -34.87 5.11
N LEU A 165 43.02 -34.68 6.18
CA LEU A 165 44.47 -34.66 6.14
C LEU A 165 45.09 -36.06 6.16
N GLU A 166 44.27 -37.12 6.37
CA GLU A 166 44.67 -38.51 6.54
C GLU A 166 45.82 -38.66 7.55
N VAL A 167 45.76 -37.92 8.66
CA VAL A 167 46.79 -37.99 9.69
C VAL A 167 46.71 -39.36 10.35
N THR A 168 47.76 -40.16 10.18
CA THR A 168 47.85 -41.49 10.81
C THR A 168 48.16 -41.30 12.30
N GLU A 169 47.62 -42.15 13.19
CA GLU A 169 47.78 -42.06 14.66
C GLU A 169 49.24 -41.95 15.16
N LEU A 170 50.24 -42.21 14.31
CA LEU A 170 51.66 -42.05 14.59
C LEU A 170 52.20 -40.61 14.52
N GLN A 171 51.37 -39.62 14.17
CA GLN A 171 51.77 -38.21 14.01
C GLN A 171 50.98 -37.23 14.91
N ALA A 172 50.16 -37.74 15.84
CA ALA A 172 49.38 -36.95 16.80
C ALA A 172 50.20 -36.57 18.05
#